data_AF-A0A1H2EH39-F1
#
_entry.id   AF-A0A1H2EH39-F1
#
_cell.length_a   1.000
_cell.length_b   1.000
_cell.length_c   1.000
_cell.angle_alpha   90.00
_cell.angle_beta   90.00
_cell.angle_gamma   90.00
#
_symmetry.space_group_name_H-M   'P 1'
#
loop_
_entity.id
_entity.type
_entity.pdbx_description
1 polymer ?
#
loop_
_entity_poly.entity_id
_entity_poly.type
_entity_poly.pdbx_seq_one_letter_code
_entity_poly.pdbx_strand_id
1 'polypeptide(L)'
;MPFWLLAAAWLTAGGWAATPRPILVCTAAGATPALQRATADFIPRAGKAPLLQALKLAGEAGEISAKGSEELLVPKAYDTAAHSHLVVIGLRSQDPLLEKTAGFTASLDEGKREFTSLGIGTLNGDVGWVESDRNPFLHSHRIRSAPEDTVLVKITGTSEAGVLAALAAFEQGMINGVVAAGSFTRPETTLIDRDPSVEPAPFALPQTLEAGSAAAFLAGWNQIPENEYRAVLAVGGAAPSRMWRYKYLAAGILEEKPIIRWFGGVQRKAYGNAVQILEFGSAEEASAAAKRMAETEKAARLPSADGEGWEVPWPVDRSETVDRSYGKTLLVPAGRYVIVSSLPPAATAQVAALAH
;
A
#
# COMPACT_ATOMS: atom_id res chain seq x y z
N MET A 1 46.48 -41.97 4.69
CA MET A 1 46.86 -40.63 4.20
C MET A 1 45.72 -40.09 3.35
N PRO A 2 45.26 -38.87 3.64
CA PRO A 2 44.01 -38.30 3.14
C PRO A 2 44.22 -37.52 1.83
N PHE A 3 43.16 -37.37 1.04
CA PHE A 3 43.03 -36.24 0.12
C PHE A 3 41.69 -35.57 0.38
N TRP A 4 41.80 -34.45 1.11
CA TRP A 4 40.79 -33.44 1.31
C TRP A 4 40.63 -32.56 0.05
N LEU A 5 39.50 -31.86 -0.02
CA LEU A 5 39.27 -30.57 -0.70
C LEU A 5 39.23 -30.57 -2.23
N LEU A 6 38.01 -30.64 -2.77
CA LEU A 6 37.64 -29.80 -3.91
C LEU A 6 36.60 -28.78 -3.45
N ALA A 7 37.16 -27.62 -3.11
CA ALA A 7 36.63 -26.28 -3.05
C ALA A 7 35.11 -26.11 -3.25
N ALA A 8 34.48 -25.63 -2.18
CA ALA A 8 33.32 -24.77 -2.23
C ALA A 8 33.49 -23.70 -3.32
N ALA A 9 32.79 -23.87 -4.44
CA ALA A 9 32.60 -22.81 -5.42
C ALA A 9 31.55 -21.85 -4.86
N TRP A 10 32.07 -20.84 -4.15
CA TRP A 10 31.55 -19.49 -3.97
C TRP A 10 30.17 -19.23 -4.63
N LEU A 11 29.10 -19.58 -3.91
CA LEU A 11 27.86 -18.82 -3.94
C LEU A 11 28.09 -17.53 -3.16
N THR A 12 28.99 -16.67 -3.65
CA THR A 12 28.79 -15.25 -3.45
C THR A 12 27.62 -14.89 -4.34
N ALA A 13 26.42 -14.94 -3.76
CA ALA A 13 25.34 -14.05 -4.14
C ALA A 13 25.86 -12.61 -3.96
N GLY A 14 26.74 -12.18 -4.88
CA GLY A 14 26.90 -10.78 -5.21
C GLY A 14 25.63 -10.40 -5.92
N GLY A 15 24.55 -10.22 -5.15
CA GLY A 15 23.39 -9.50 -5.61
C GLY A 15 23.93 -8.20 -6.16
N TRP A 16 23.71 -7.95 -7.44
CA TRP A 16 23.87 -6.60 -7.96
C TRP A 16 22.93 -5.77 -7.10
N ALA A 17 23.48 -4.95 -6.20
CA ALA A 17 22.68 -4.02 -5.44
C ALA A 17 21.99 -3.14 -6.49
N ALA A 18 20.67 -3.27 -6.63
CA ALA A 18 19.91 -2.46 -7.56
C ALA A 18 20.24 -1.00 -7.30
N THR A 19 20.56 -0.26 -8.36
CA THR A 19 20.86 1.18 -8.24
C THR A 19 19.61 1.87 -7.69
N PRO A 20 19.68 2.58 -6.55
CA PRO A 20 18.52 3.23 -5.96
C PRO A 20 17.87 4.19 -6.97
N ARG A 21 16.55 4.11 -7.14
CA ARG A 21 15.83 4.92 -8.12
C ARG A 21 15.56 6.33 -7.60
N PRO A 22 15.67 7.38 -8.41
CA PRO A 22 15.28 8.71 -7.98
C PRO A 22 13.78 8.76 -7.66
N ILE A 23 13.41 9.67 -6.75
CA ILE A 23 12.03 10.07 -6.49
C ILE A 23 11.82 11.44 -7.14
N LEU A 24 10.91 11.50 -8.11
CA LEU A 24 10.51 12.73 -8.76
C LEU A 24 9.20 13.21 -8.14
N VAL A 25 9.24 14.39 -7.53
CA VAL A 25 8.04 15.08 -7.06
C VAL A 25 7.55 15.99 -8.17
N CYS A 26 6.33 15.73 -8.64
CA CYS A 26 5.75 16.32 -9.83
C CYS A 26 4.56 17.21 -9.51
N THR A 27 4.52 18.36 -10.18
CA THR A 27 3.36 19.25 -10.28
C THR A 27 3.32 19.81 -11.69
N ALA A 28 2.12 20.06 -12.22
CA ALA A 28 1.95 20.71 -13.50
C ALA A 28 2.37 22.19 -13.47
N ALA A 29 2.84 22.69 -14.62
CA ALA A 29 3.17 24.10 -14.79
C ALA A 29 1.91 24.99 -14.68
N GLY A 30 0.75 24.46 -15.07
CA GLY A 30 -0.55 25.12 -14.96
C GLY A 30 -1.23 25.02 -13.58
N ALA A 31 -0.61 24.34 -12.61
CA ALA A 31 -1.15 24.23 -11.26
C ALA A 31 -1.24 25.61 -10.59
N THR A 32 -2.17 25.75 -9.65
CA THR A 32 -2.33 27.01 -8.90
C THR A 32 -1.05 27.36 -8.12
N PRO A 33 -0.81 28.65 -7.81
CA PRO A 33 0.35 29.05 -7.01
C PRO A 33 0.41 28.39 -5.63
N ALA A 34 -0.72 28.03 -5.05
CA ALA A 34 -0.77 27.33 -3.77
C ALA A 34 -0.25 25.89 -3.89
N LEU A 35 -0.66 25.15 -4.93
CA LEU A 35 -0.19 23.79 -5.17
C LEU A 35 1.28 23.74 -5.58
N GLN A 36 1.74 24.72 -6.38
CA GLN A 36 3.16 24.86 -6.71
C GLN A 36 4.01 25.10 -5.46
N ARG A 37 3.58 26.02 -4.57
CA ARG A 37 4.25 26.28 -3.29
C ARG A 37 4.23 25.05 -2.39
N ALA A 38 3.08 24.42 -2.20
CA ALA A 38 2.96 23.22 -1.36
C ALA A 38 3.87 22.08 -1.84
N THR A 39 3.99 21.90 -3.16
CA THR A 39 4.90 20.93 -3.77
C THR A 39 6.37 21.30 -3.51
N ALA A 40 6.74 22.56 -3.72
CA ALA A 40 8.09 23.05 -3.45
C ALA A 40 8.47 22.88 -1.96
N ASP A 41 7.55 23.18 -1.06
CA ASP A 41 7.72 23.05 0.39
C ASP A 41 7.75 21.58 0.84
N PHE A 42 7.12 20.67 0.10
CA PHE A 42 7.14 19.24 0.39
C PHE A 42 8.50 18.60 0.07
N ILE A 43 9.15 18.95 -1.04
CA ILE A 43 10.43 18.37 -1.48
C ILE A 43 11.50 18.25 -0.37
N PRO A 44 11.87 19.33 0.36
CA PRO A 44 12.94 19.25 1.36
C PRO A 44 12.60 18.35 2.56
N ARG A 45 11.31 18.03 2.75
CA ARG A 45 10.81 17.18 3.83
C ARG A 45 10.21 15.86 3.34
N ALA A 46 10.19 15.61 2.03
CA ALA A 46 9.62 14.41 1.42
C ALA A 46 10.25 13.12 1.95
N GLY A 47 11.56 13.14 2.24
CA GLY A 47 12.25 11.99 2.85
C GLY A 47 11.79 11.61 4.27
N LYS A 48 10.92 12.43 4.90
CA LYS A 48 10.28 12.15 6.18
C LYS A 48 8.90 11.51 6.04
N ALA A 49 8.30 11.53 4.84
CA ALA A 49 7.04 10.83 4.60
C ALA A 49 7.29 9.31 4.71
N PRO A 50 6.48 8.55 5.48
CA PRO A 50 6.77 7.16 5.81
C PRO A 50 7.08 6.26 4.60
N LEU A 51 6.34 6.41 3.49
CA LEU A 51 6.57 5.62 2.29
C LEU A 51 7.93 5.90 1.65
N LEU A 52 8.27 7.19 1.50
CA LEU A 52 9.52 7.60 0.87
C LEU A 52 10.73 7.28 1.75
N GLN A 53 10.55 7.36 3.08
CA GLN A 53 11.55 6.92 4.03
C GLN A 53 11.76 5.40 3.96
N ALA A 54 10.69 4.60 3.93
CA ALA A 54 10.77 3.15 3.82
C ALA A 54 11.44 2.70 2.52
N LEU A 55 11.16 3.35 1.39
CA LEU A 55 11.85 3.10 0.12
C LEU A 55 13.36 3.37 0.22
N LYS A 56 13.77 4.48 0.86
CA LYS A 56 15.19 4.78 1.07
C LYS A 56 15.86 3.77 1.99
N LEU A 57 15.22 3.41 3.11
CA LEU A 57 15.75 2.44 4.07
C LEU A 57 15.86 1.03 3.48
N ALA A 58 14.94 0.66 2.59
CA ALA A 58 14.98 -0.59 1.83
C ALA A 58 16.00 -0.58 0.68
N GLY A 59 16.70 0.53 0.43
CA GLY A 59 17.66 0.68 -0.67
C GLY A 59 17.01 0.87 -2.06
N GLU A 60 15.69 1.05 -2.12
CA GLU A 60 14.93 1.16 -3.37
C GLU A 60 14.95 2.58 -3.95
N ALA A 61 15.13 3.59 -3.11
CA ALA A 61 15.08 5.00 -3.51
C ALA A 61 16.36 5.79 -3.21
N GLY A 62 16.70 6.69 -4.13
CA GLY A 62 17.84 7.60 -4.09
C GLY A 62 17.43 9.06 -3.85
N GLU A 63 17.94 9.96 -4.69
CA GLU A 63 17.70 11.40 -4.59
C GLU A 63 16.22 11.76 -4.77
N ILE A 64 15.76 12.80 -4.06
CA ILE A 64 14.44 13.39 -4.24
C ILE A 64 14.62 14.74 -4.94
N SER A 65 13.95 14.94 -6.07
CA SER A 65 14.02 16.19 -6.83
C SER A 65 12.68 16.59 -7.46
N ALA A 66 12.57 17.86 -7.84
CA ALA A 66 11.40 18.38 -8.54
C ALA A 66 11.41 17.99 -10.03
N LYS A 67 10.24 17.76 -10.62
CA LYS A 67 10.08 17.62 -12.07
C LYS A 67 8.72 18.13 -12.54
N GLY A 68 8.65 18.87 -13.65
CA GLY A 68 7.35 19.27 -14.20
C GLY A 68 6.58 18.05 -14.75
N SER A 69 5.28 17.98 -14.48
CA SER A 69 4.43 16.87 -14.95
C SER A 69 4.46 16.72 -16.48
N GLU A 70 4.43 17.83 -17.22
CA GLU A 70 4.49 17.88 -18.67
C GLU A 70 5.82 17.34 -19.22
N GLU A 71 6.91 17.53 -18.48
CA GLU A 71 8.24 17.07 -18.88
C GLU A 71 8.35 15.54 -18.89
N LEU A 72 7.53 14.82 -18.12
CA LEU A 72 7.50 13.36 -18.11
C LEU A 72 6.61 12.79 -19.21
N LEU A 73 5.81 13.64 -19.88
CA LEU A 73 4.90 13.23 -20.94
C LEU A 73 5.49 13.32 -22.34
N VAL A 74 6.68 13.89 -22.50
CA VAL A 74 7.40 13.84 -23.78
C VAL A 74 8.00 12.44 -24.01
N PRO A 75 7.94 11.87 -25.23
CA PRO A 75 8.39 10.50 -25.49
C PRO A 75 9.82 10.19 -24.99
N LYS A 76 10.73 11.16 -25.10
CA LYS A 76 12.13 11.04 -24.66
C LYS A 76 12.30 10.91 -23.14
N ALA A 77 11.29 11.26 -22.36
CA ALA A 77 11.33 11.24 -20.89
C ALA A 77 10.60 10.02 -20.31
N TYR A 78 10.02 9.13 -21.14
CA TYR A 78 9.29 7.96 -20.64
C TYR A 78 10.20 6.97 -19.92
N ASP A 79 11.45 6.87 -20.37
CA ASP A 79 12.46 6.06 -19.71
C ASP A 79 12.74 6.59 -18.29
N THR A 80 12.94 7.91 -18.16
CA THR A 80 13.05 8.57 -16.85
C THR A 80 11.80 8.36 -16.00
N ALA A 81 10.61 8.54 -16.56
CA ALA A 81 9.35 8.34 -15.84
C ALA A 81 9.20 6.88 -15.36
N ALA A 82 9.59 5.89 -16.19
CA ALA A 82 9.51 4.47 -15.86
C ALA A 82 10.51 4.08 -14.75
N HIS A 83 11.74 4.59 -14.82
CA HIS A 83 12.83 4.23 -13.91
C HIS A 83 12.95 5.15 -12.68
N SER A 84 11.91 5.93 -12.39
CA SER A 84 11.82 6.76 -11.19
C SER A 84 10.58 6.41 -10.38
N HIS A 85 10.64 6.60 -9.06
CA HIS A 85 9.43 6.75 -8.28
C HIS A 85 8.83 8.13 -8.57
N LEU A 86 7.50 8.21 -8.68
CA LEU A 86 6.78 9.44 -8.99
C LEU A 86 5.85 9.79 -7.84
N VAL A 87 5.87 11.04 -7.40
CA VAL A 87 4.88 11.61 -6.48
C VAL A 87 4.24 12.78 -7.19
N VAL A 88 3.02 12.61 -7.69
CA VAL A 88 2.34 13.62 -8.52
C VAL A 88 1.27 14.31 -7.67
N ILE A 89 1.39 15.63 -7.54
CA ILE A 89 0.56 16.48 -6.67
C ILE A 89 -0.18 17.49 -7.55
N GLY A 90 -1.51 17.46 -7.53
CA GLY A 90 -2.28 18.40 -8.33
C GLY A 90 -3.77 18.10 -8.44
N LEU A 91 -4.47 18.98 -9.14
CA LEU A 91 -5.82 18.72 -9.64
C LEU A 91 -5.73 17.97 -10.97
N ARG A 92 -6.63 17.00 -11.16
CA ARG A 92 -6.66 16.16 -12.35
C ARG A 92 -6.95 17.00 -13.60
N SER A 93 -7.81 18.01 -13.50
CA SER A 93 -8.12 18.93 -14.61
C SER A 93 -6.96 19.81 -15.05
N GLN A 94 -5.94 19.99 -14.18
CA GLN A 94 -4.80 20.88 -14.42
C GLN A 94 -3.50 20.12 -14.66
N ASP A 95 -3.41 18.85 -14.24
CA ASP A 95 -2.21 18.03 -14.33
C ASP A 95 -2.37 16.90 -15.36
N PRO A 96 -1.74 17.01 -16.54
CA PRO A 96 -1.87 16.00 -17.58
C PRO A 96 -1.19 14.67 -17.22
N LEU A 97 -0.24 14.65 -16.28
CA LEU A 97 0.37 13.41 -15.79
C LEU A 97 -0.59 12.68 -14.86
N LEU A 98 -1.30 13.40 -13.97
CA LEU A 98 -2.40 12.81 -13.19
C LEU A 98 -3.51 12.29 -14.10
N GLU A 99 -3.96 13.06 -15.10
CA GLU A 99 -4.98 12.61 -16.04
C GLU A 99 -4.57 11.30 -16.73
N LYS A 100 -3.32 11.24 -17.22
CA LYS A 100 -2.78 10.04 -17.89
C LYS A 100 -2.66 8.82 -16.97
N THR A 101 -2.49 9.04 -15.67
CA THR A 101 -2.23 7.99 -14.67
C THR A 101 -3.39 7.75 -13.70
N ALA A 102 -4.54 8.40 -13.91
CA ALA A 102 -5.67 8.42 -13.00
C ALA A 102 -6.16 7.02 -12.59
N GLY A 103 -6.14 6.05 -13.52
CA GLY A 103 -6.65 4.69 -13.28
C GLY A 103 -8.19 4.65 -13.26
N PHE A 104 -8.76 3.57 -12.72
CA PHE A 104 -10.21 3.31 -12.71
C PHE A 104 -10.79 3.04 -11.31
N THR A 105 -10.00 3.25 -10.26
CA THR A 105 -10.33 2.91 -8.87
C THR A 105 -11.19 3.95 -8.17
N ALA A 106 -11.15 5.20 -8.64
CA ALA A 106 -12.01 6.28 -8.18
C ALA A 106 -12.37 7.23 -9.33
N SER A 107 -13.49 7.92 -9.19
CA SER A 107 -13.92 9.02 -10.03
C SER A 107 -13.85 10.33 -9.25
N LEU A 108 -13.46 11.40 -9.94
CA LEU A 108 -13.36 12.76 -9.42
C LEU A 108 -13.98 13.72 -10.44
N ASP A 109 -15.00 14.45 -10.01
CA ASP A 109 -15.60 15.56 -10.75
C ASP A 109 -15.36 16.86 -9.96
N GLU A 110 -14.32 17.60 -10.35
CA GLU A 110 -13.93 18.85 -9.69
C GLU A 110 -14.98 19.96 -9.86
N GLY A 111 -15.78 19.91 -10.94
CA GLY A 111 -16.83 20.89 -11.21
C GLY A 111 -18.01 20.75 -10.25
N LYS A 112 -18.38 19.51 -9.91
CA LYS A 112 -19.42 19.20 -8.91
C LYS A 112 -18.87 19.03 -7.50
N ARG A 113 -17.55 18.99 -7.36
CA ARG A 113 -16.83 18.58 -6.15
C ARG A 113 -17.24 17.20 -5.66
N GLU A 114 -17.36 16.26 -6.59
CA GLU A 114 -17.84 14.91 -6.34
C GLU A 114 -16.68 13.90 -6.42
N PHE A 115 -16.56 13.05 -5.41
CA PHE A 115 -15.66 11.91 -5.37
C PHE A 115 -16.48 10.63 -5.28
N THR A 116 -16.13 9.61 -6.07
CA THR A 116 -16.78 8.30 -6.00
C THR A 116 -15.74 7.19 -6.02
N SER A 117 -15.80 6.27 -5.04
CA SER A 117 -15.00 5.04 -5.07
C SER A 117 -15.75 3.89 -4.39
N LEU A 118 -15.49 2.67 -4.86
CA LEU A 118 -16.08 1.46 -4.28
C LEU A 118 -15.73 1.35 -2.80
N GLY A 119 -16.73 1.13 -1.96
CA GLY A 119 -16.53 0.95 -0.52
C GLY A 119 -16.43 2.24 0.30
N ILE A 120 -16.34 3.40 -0.36
CA ILE A 120 -16.46 4.73 0.25
C ILE A 120 -17.79 5.38 -0.17
N GLY A 121 -18.25 5.13 -1.39
CA GLY A 121 -19.45 5.69 -1.98
C GLY A 121 -19.20 7.03 -2.67
N THR A 122 -20.26 7.81 -2.87
CA THR A 122 -20.21 9.15 -3.45
C THR A 122 -20.17 10.21 -2.35
N LEU A 123 -19.22 11.14 -2.44
CA LEU A 123 -19.01 12.25 -1.52
C LEU A 123 -19.03 13.58 -2.28
N ASN A 124 -19.78 14.56 -1.79
CA ASN A 124 -19.78 15.93 -2.30
C ASN A 124 -19.13 16.89 -1.30
N GLY A 125 -18.08 17.59 -1.71
CA GLY A 125 -17.35 18.54 -0.89
C GLY A 125 -15.87 18.60 -1.25
N ASP A 126 -15.09 19.31 -0.43
CA ASP A 126 -13.64 19.38 -0.58
C ASP A 126 -12.99 18.12 -0.01
N VAL A 127 -12.61 17.21 -0.91
CA VAL A 127 -12.13 15.87 -0.59
C VAL A 127 -10.80 15.63 -1.30
N GLY A 128 -9.81 15.19 -0.53
CA GLY A 128 -8.52 14.74 -0.99
C GLY A 128 -8.47 13.22 -1.17
N TRP A 129 -7.60 12.77 -2.06
CA TRP A 129 -7.36 11.36 -2.34
C TRP A 129 -5.86 11.11 -2.52
N VAL A 130 -5.35 10.12 -1.78
CA VAL A 130 -4.02 9.56 -1.96
C VAL A 130 -4.18 8.17 -2.54
N GLU A 131 -3.46 7.86 -3.61
CA GLU A 131 -3.34 6.50 -4.14
C GLU A 131 -1.90 6.19 -4.51
N SER A 132 -1.38 5.07 -4.00
CA SER A 132 -0.06 4.56 -4.33
C SER A 132 -0.17 3.21 -5.02
N ASP A 133 0.42 3.11 -6.21
CA ASP A 133 0.39 1.89 -7.02
C ASP A 133 1.64 1.76 -7.92
N ARG A 134 1.66 0.70 -8.73
CA ARG A 134 2.58 0.38 -9.84
C ARG A 134 2.71 1.56 -10.76
N ASN A 135 3.95 2.01 -10.98
CA ASN A 135 4.21 3.02 -11.99
C ASN A 135 3.90 2.45 -13.38
N PRO A 136 2.85 2.94 -14.06
CA PRO A 136 2.38 2.33 -15.30
C PRO A 136 3.34 2.58 -16.48
N PHE A 137 4.26 3.54 -16.37
CA PHE A 137 5.23 3.83 -17.44
C PHE A 137 6.12 2.64 -17.77
N LEU A 138 6.46 1.80 -16.77
CA LEU A 138 7.25 0.58 -16.95
C LEU A 138 6.58 -0.47 -17.83
N HIS A 139 5.24 -0.43 -17.95
CA HIS A 139 4.47 -1.39 -18.75
C HIS A 139 4.03 -0.80 -20.09
N SER A 140 4.54 0.37 -20.45
CA SER A 140 4.31 0.98 -21.76
C SER A 140 5.01 0.20 -22.86
N HIS A 141 4.39 0.10 -24.04
CA HIS A 141 5.00 -0.46 -25.27
C HIS A 141 6.32 0.22 -25.68
N ARG A 142 6.63 1.38 -25.08
CA ARG A 142 7.86 2.14 -25.32
C ARG A 142 9.03 1.69 -24.45
N ILE A 143 8.80 0.90 -23.42
CA ILE A 143 9.83 0.38 -22.53
C ILE A 143 10.11 -1.07 -22.92
N ARG A 144 11.31 -1.32 -23.47
CA ARG A 144 11.68 -2.62 -24.07
C ARG A 144 11.85 -3.73 -23.03
N SER A 145 12.22 -3.37 -21.80
CA SER A 145 12.39 -4.29 -20.68
C SER A 145 12.17 -3.54 -19.37
N ALA A 146 11.27 -4.03 -18.52
CA ALA A 146 11.13 -3.58 -17.15
C ALA A 146 11.81 -4.60 -16.24
N PRO A 147 13.10 -4.41 -15.88
CA PRO A 147 13.76 -5.35 -14.99
C PRO A 147 13.12 -5.36 -13.60
N GLU A 148 12.66 -4.19 -13.10
CA GLU A 148 12.17 -3.99 -11.72
C GLU A 148 11.09 -2.88 -11.66
N ASP A 149 10.14 -2.98 -10.73
CA ASP A 149 9.02 -2.02 -10.58
C ASP A 149 9.43 -0.69 -9.90
N THR A 150 8.68 0.39 -10.15
CA THR A 150 8.78 1.66 -9.41
C THR A 150 7.40 2.11 -8.95
N VAL A 151 7.36 3.05 -8.00
CA VAL A 151 6.13 3.49 -7.33
C VAL A 151 5.60 4.78 -7.93
N LEU A 152 4.30 4.84 -8.19
CA LEU A 152 3.57 6.08 -8.44
C LEU A 152 2.67 6.38 -7.23
N VAL A 153 2.79 7.59 -6.68
CA VAL A 153 1.88 8.16 -5.70
C VAL A 153 1.14 9.31 -6.36
N LYS A 154 -0.19 9.27 -6.31
CA LYS A 154 -1.08 10.32 -6.78
C LYS A 154 -1.68 11.00 -5.57
N ILE A 155 -1.51 12.31 -5.47
CA ILE A 155 -2.06 13.17 -4.42
C ILE A 155 -2.94 14.19 -5.12
N THR A 156 -4.25 13.96 -5.07
CA THR A 156 -5.23 14.74 -5.81
C THR A 156 -6.51 14.95 -4.99
N GLY A 157 -7.56 15.52 -5.58
CA GLY A 157 -8.81 15.78 -4.90
C GLY A 157 -9.84 16.48 -5.78
N THR A 158 -11.00 16.74 -5.19
CA THR A 158 -12.11 17.49 -5.83
C THR A 158 -11.88 19.00 -5.85
N SER A 159 -10.93 19.50 -5.07
CA SER A 159 -10.55 20.90 -4.99
C SER A 159 -9.12 21.07 -4.45
N GLU A 160 -8.56 22.28 -4.55
CA GLU A 160 -7.23 22.61 -4.01
C GLU A 160 -7.11 22.28 -2.53
N ALA A 161 -8.13 22.61 -1.72
CA ALA A 161 -8.17 22.27 -0.30
C ALA A 161 -8.12 20.75 -0.07
N GLY A 162 -8.83 19.98 -0.91
CA GLY A 162 -8.75 18.52 -0.93
C GLY A 162 -7.33 18.01 -1.20
N VAL A 163 -6.67 18.52 -2.25
CA VAL A 163 -5.29 18.13 -2.60
C VAL A 163 -4.33 18.42 -1.44
N LEU A 164 -4.45 19.57 -0.79
CA LEU A 164 -3.60 19.93 0.35
C LEU A 164 -3.85 19.04 1.58
N ALA A 165 -5.10 18.67 1.85
CA ALA A 165 -5.43 17.72 2.90
C ALA A 165 -4.87 16.32 2.61
N ALA A 166 -4.92 15.88 1.35
CA ALA A 166 -4.32 14.61 0.91
C ALA A 166 -2.80 14.62 1.06
N LEU A 167 -2.13 15.73 0.71
CA LEU A 167 -0.68 15.87 0.91
C LEU A 167 -0.30 15.77 2.39
N ALA A 168 -1.04 16.45 3.27
CA ALA A 168 -0.82 16.36 4.72
C ALA A 168 -1.06 14.94 5.26
N ALA A 169 -2.08 14.24 4.76
CA ALA A 169 -2.34 12.85 5.14
C ALA A 169 -1.23 11.90 4.66
N PHE A 170 -0.71 12.11 3.44
CA PHE A 170 0.42 11.35 2.91
C PHE A 170 1.68 11.49 3.75
N GLU A 171 1.98 12.71 4.20
CA GLU A 171 3.10 12.98 5.09
C GLU A 171 2.97 12.29 6.45
N GLN A 172 1.73 12.03 6.90
CA GLN A 172 1.42 11.26 8.11
C GLN A 172 1.34 9.75 7.85
N GLY A 173 1.60 9.31 6.62
CA GLY A 173 1.70 7.89 6.25
C GLY A 173 0.47 7.30 5.58
N MET A 174 -0.57 8.08 5.24
CA MET A 174 -1.65 7.56 4.39
C MET A 174 -1.10 7.33 2.98
N ILE A 175 -1.13 6.10 2.49
CA ILE A 175 -0.65 5.78 1.13
C ILE A 175 -1.78 5.38 0.18
N ASN A 176 -2.94 4.98 0.72
CA ASN A 176 -4.19 4.85 -0.04
C ASN A 176 -5.38 5.25 0.82
N GLY A 177 -6.13 6.26 0.41
CA GLY A 177 -7.30 6.68 1.16
C GLY A 177 -7.82 8.05 0.76
N VAL A 178 -8.94 8.40 1.36
CA VAL A 178 -9.69 9.62 1.14
C VAL A 178 -9.62 10.47 2.40
N VAL A 179 -9.54 11.78 2.27
CA VAL A 179 -9.51 12.71 3.39
C VAL A 179 -10.45 13.88 3.12
N ALA A 180 -11.28 14.22 4.09
CA ALA A 180 -12.10 15.41 3.99
C ALA A 180 -11.27 16.66 4.37
N ALA A 181 -11.29 17.69 3.54
CA ALA A 181 -10.69 19.00 3.83
C ALA A 181 -11.69 19.97 4.52
N GLY A 182 -12.70 19.42 5.18
CA GLY A 182 -13.82 20.13 5.78
C GLY A 182 -15.04 19.23 5.91
N SER A 183 -16.24 19.81 5.89
CA SER A 183 -17.48 19.03 5.79
C SER A 183 -17.68 18.48 4.38
N PHE A 184 -18.12 17.24 4.27
CA PHE A 184 -18.67 16.66 3.05
C PHE A 184 -20.13 16.25 3.28
N THR A 185 -20.84 16.03 2.19
CA THR A 185 -22.19 15.45 2.20
C THR A 185 -22.20 14.17 1.37
N ARG A 186 -23.14 13.29 1.67
CA ARG A 186 -23.32 12.04 0.95
C ARG A 186 -24.63 12.11 0.16
N PRO A 187 -24.59 12.39 -1.16
CA PRO A 187 -25.81 12.50 -1.96
C PRO A 187 -26.54 11.15 -2.06
N GLU A 188 -25.81 10.05 -2.05
CA GLU A 188 -26.33 8.69 -2.12
C GLU A 188 -25.62 7.82 -1.08
N THR A 189 -26.39 7.03 -0.32
CA THR A 189 -25.83 6.08 0.66
C THR A 189 -26.19 4.66 0.26
N THR A 190 -25.18 3.81 0.15
CA THR A 190 -25.32 2.37 -0.11
C THR A 190 -24.91 1.53 1.09
N LEU A 191 -25.24 0.23 1.07
CA LEU A 191 -24.82 -0.74 2.10
C LEU A 191 -23.30 -0.93 2.17
N ILE A 192 -22.58 -0.51 1.12
CA ILE A 192 -21.14 -0.65 0.98
C ILE A 192 -20.44 0.71 1.00
N ASP A 193 -21.02 1.69 1.68
CA ASP A 193 -20.40 3.00 1.85
C ASP A 193 -19.85 3.14 3.26
N ARG A 194 -18.62 3.66 3.37
CA ARG A 194 -18.01 4.03 4.64
C ARG A 194 -17.44 5.44 4.53
N ASP A 195 -17.61 6.22 5.59
CA ASP A 195 -17.01 7.54 5.66
C ASP A 195 -15.48 7.45 5.75
N PRO A 196 -14.75 8.39 5.13
CA PRO A 196 -13.31 8.45 5.25
C PRO A 196 -12.87 8.54 6.72
N SER A 197 -11.87 7.75 7.11
CA SER A 197 -11.33 7.75 8.48
C SER A 197 -9.82 7.90 8.47
N VAL A 198 -9.33 8.89 9.21
CA VAL A 198 -7.89 9.12 9.42
C VAL A 198 -7.44 8.68 10.81
N GLU A 199 -8.27 7.93 11.53
CA GLU A 199 -7.93 7.44 12.85
C GLU A 199 -6.78 6.43 12.77
N PRO A 200 -5.68 6.64 13.52
CA PRO A 200 -4.59 5.66 13.57
C PRO A 200 -5.05 4.36 14.25
N ALA A 201 -4.27 3.30 14.08
CA ALA A 201 -4.44 2.08 14.85
C ALA A 201 -4.38 2.36 16.37
N PRO A 202 -5.02 1.49 17.17
CA PRO A 202 -5.13 1.69 18.62
C PRO A 202 -3.80 1.56 19.38
N PHE A 203 -2.74 1.09 18.72
CA PHE A 203 -1.41 0.96 19.28
C PHE A 203 -0.33 1.35 18.27
N ALA A 204 0.81 1.80 18.79
CA ALA A 204 1.96 2.19 17.98
C ALA A 204 2.63 0.95 17.37
N LEU A 205 2.63 0.87 16.04
CA LEU A 205 3.29 -0.21 15.33
C LEU A 205 4.82 -0.03 15.29
N PRO A 206 5.61 -1.12 15.31
CA PRO A 206 7.07 -1.04 15.19
C PRO A 206 7.47 -0.43 13.84
N GLN A 207 8.44 0.49 13.86
CA GLN A 207 8.95 1.12 12.63
C GLN A 207 9.73 0.13 11.76
N THR A 208 10.23 -0.94 12.36
CA THR A 208 10.99 -2.00 11.68
C THR A 208 10.60 -3.35 12.26
N LEU A 209 10.43 -4.32 11.37
CA LEU A 209 10.16 -5.72 11.67
C LEU A 209 11.10 -6.60 10.83
N GLU A 210 11.25 -7.87 11.19
CA GLU A 210 11.96 -8.84 10.37
C GLU A 210 11.01 -9.56 9.40
N ALA A 211 11.33 -9.55 8.11
CA ALA A 211 10.66 -10.31 7.06
C ALA A 211 11.61 -11.38 6.51
N GLY A 212 11.71 -12.50 7.23
CA GLY A 212 12.69 -13.55 6.94
C GLY A 212 14.06 -13.11 7.44
N SER A 213 15.04 -13.05 6.55
CA SER A 213 16.38 -12.53 6.86
C SER A 213 16.55 -11.02 6.59
N ALA A 214 15.52 -10.35 6.08
CA ALA A 214 15.57 -8.95 5.70
C ALA A 214 14.80 -8.07 6.71
N ALA A 215 15.29 -6.86 6.94
CA ALA A 215 14.51 -5.84 7.64
C ALA A 215 13.36 -5.36 6.73
N ALA A 216 12.20 -5.12 7.33
CA ALA A 216 11.04 -4.52 6.70
C ALA A 216 10.63 -3.26 7.45
N PHE A 217 10.46 -2.17 6.73
CA PHE A 217 10.24 -0.82 7.26
C PHE A 217 8.78 -0.40 7.09
N LEU A 218 8.19 0.20 8.13
CA LEU A 218 6.82 0.71 8.07
C LEU A 218 6.71 1.82 7.00
N ALA A 219 5.92 1.55 5.96
CA ALA A 219 5.78 2.43 4.80
C ALA A 219 4.53 3.30 4.85
N GLY A 220 3.57 2.99 5.73
CA GLY A 220 2.32 3.75 5.84
C GLY A 220 1.11 2.84 5.99
N TRP A 221 -0.06 3.39 5.71
CA TRP A 221 -1.34 2.73 5.91
C TRP A 221 -2.37 3.05 4.81
N ASN A 222 -3.29 2.10 4.63
CA ASN A 222 -4.42 2.17 3.72
C ASN A 222 -5.71 2.32 4.54
N GLN A 223 -6.61 3.18 4.09
CA GLN A 223 -8.02 3.06 4.47
C GLN A 223 -8.60 1.77 3.90
N ILE A 224 -9.46 1.13 4.68
CA ILE A 224 -10.12 -0.11 4.29
C ILE A 224 -11.55 0.21 3.86
N PRO A 225 -11.93 -0.15 2.63
CA PRO A 225 -13.26 0.13 2.11
C PRO A 225 -14.33 -0.79 2.72
N GLU A 226 -15.59 -0.34 2.77
CA GLU A 226 -16.70 -1.06 3.45
C GLU A 226 -16.91 -2.49 2.92
N ASN A 227 -16.69 -2.72 1.62
CA ASN A 227 -16.82 -4.06 1.05
C ASN A 227 -15.87 -5.08 1.71
N GLU A 228 -14.74 -4.66 2.24
CA GLU A 228 -13.85 -5.54 3.01
C GLU A 228 -14.37 -5.81 4.43
N TYR A 229 -15.02 -4.83 5.09
CA TYR A 229 -15.74 -5.09 6.35
C TYR A 229 -16.84 -6.13 6.15
N ARG A 230 -17.56 -6.04 5.02
CA ARG A 230 -18.58 -7.03 4.64
C ARG A 230 -18.00 -8.39 4.32
N ALA A 231 -16.81 -8.46 3.73
CA ALA A 231 -16.11 -9.73 3.53
C ALA A 231 -15.76 -10.39 4.86
N VAL A 232 -15.26 -9.63 5.85
CA VAL A 232 -15.01 -10.15 7.20
C VAL A 232 -16.31 -10.63 7.86
N LEU A 233 -17.41 -9.89 7.74
CA LEU A 233 -18.71 -10.33 8.25
C LEU A 233 -19.16 -11.65 7.59
N ALA A 234 -19.01 -11.78 6.28
CA ALA A 234 -19.44 -12.96 5.53
C ALA A 234 -18.67 -14.23 5.92
N VAL A 235 -17.36 -14.12 6.15
CA VAL A 235 -16.48 -15.26 6.43
C VAL A 235 -16.31 -15.50 7.95
N GLY A 236 -16.22 -14.44 8.74
CA GLY A 236 -16.02 -14.47 10.18
C GLY A 236 -17.31 -14.48 11.01
N GLY A 237 -18.47 -14.14 10.42
CA GLY A 237 -19.76 -14.12 11.11
C GLY A 237 -19.99 -12.92 12.03
N ALA A 238 -19.02 -12.02 12.16
CA ALA A 238 -19.12 -10.76 12.89
C ALA A 238 -18.42 -9.64 12.09
N ALA A 239 -19.02 -8.45 12.06
CA ALA A 239 -18.42 -7.29 11.42
C ALA A 239 -17.48 -6.59 12.40
N PRO A 240 -16.23 -6.30 12.03
CA PRO A 240 -15.35 -5.49 12.87
C PRO A 240 -15.86 -4.05 12.96
N SER A 241 -15.67 -3.40 14.10
CA SER A 241 -16.06 -1.99 14.30
C SER A 241 -15.12 -1.06 13.53
N ARG A 242 -13.82 -1.39 13.53
CA ARG A 242 -12.75 -0.68 12.84
C ARG A 242 -11.72 -1.65 12.30
N MET A 243 -11.08 -1.26 11.21
CA MET A 243 -10.02 -2.00 10.56
C MET A 243 -8.95 -1.03 10.08
N TRP A 244 -7.69 -1.44 10.23
CA TRP A 244 -6.52 -0.71 9.73
C TRP A 244 -5.65 -1.64 8.92
N ARG A 245 -5.01 -1.15 7.84
CA ARG A 245 -4.04 -1.91 7.06
C ARG A 245 -2.75 -1.12 6.93
N TYR A 246 -1.69 -1.61 7.57
CA TYR A 246 -0.35 -1.05 7.49
C TYR A 246 0.52 -1.85 6.53
N LYS A 247 1.47 -1.16 5.91
CA LYS A 247 2.37 -1.73 4.90
C LYS A 247 3.81 -1.68 5.38
N TYR A 248 4.54 -2.77 5.16
CA TYR A 248 5.96 -2.90 5.47
C TYR A 248 6.74 -3.23 4.20
N LEU A 249 7.78 -2.45 3.90
CA LEU A 249 8.66 -2.64 2.74
C LEU A 249 9.99 -3.27 3.15
N ALA A 250 10.34 -4.39 2.54
CA ALA A 250 11.67 -4.99 2.64
C ALA A 250 12.46 -4.74 1.35
N ALA A 251 13.79 -4.85 1.41
CA ALA A 251 14.64 -4.75 0.21
C ALA A 251 14.25 -5.82 -0.83
N GLY A 252 14.33 -5.48 -2.12
CA GLY A 252 14.01 -6.39 -3.23
C GLY A 252 12.51 -6.55 -3.48
N ILE A 253 11.65 -5.89 -2.70
CA ILE A 253 10.19 -5.97 -2.85
C ILE A 253 9.66 -5.20 -4.06
N LEU A 254 10.54 -4.63 -4.89
CA LEU A 254 10.21 -4.12 -6.21
C LEU A 254 10.79 -4.97 -7.36
N GLU A 255 11.65 -5.95 -7.05
CA GLU A 255 12.39 -6.77 -8.03
C GLU A 255 11.67 -8.06 -8.49
N GLU A 256 10.68 -8.57 -7.73
CA GLU A 256 9.94 -9.77 -8.12
C GLU A 256 9.16 -9.56 -9.43
N LYS A 257 9.09 -10.62 -10.25
CA LYS A 257 8.42 -10.61 -11.56
C LYS A 257 7.00 -10.03 -11.48
N PRO A 258 6.63 -9.10 -12.38
CA PRO A 258 5.38 -8.33 -12.28
C PRO A 258 4.13 -9.19 -12.10
N ILE A 259 3.99 -10.27 -12.88
CA ILE A 259 2.78 -11.11 -12.92
C ILE A 259 2.49 -11.83 -11.59
N ILE A 260 3.52 -12.30 -10.88
CA ILE A 260 3.38 -13.01 -9.60
C ILE A 260 2.73 -12.09 -8.55
N ARG A 261 3.03 -10.79 -8.61
CA ARG A 261 2.44 -9.81 -7.71
C ARG A 261 1.04 -9.37 -8.12
N TRP A 262 0.72 -9.34 -9.40
CA TRP A 262 -0.66 -9.10 -9.88
C TRP A 262 -1.61 -10.20 -9.37
N PHE A 263 -1.14 -11.44 -9.30
CA PHE A 263 -1.88 -12.55 -8.70
C PHE A 263 -1.91 -12.56 -7.16
N GLY A 264 -1.07 -11.75 -6.50
CA GLY A 264 -0.92 -11.72 -5.05
C GLY A 264 -2.03 -10.97 -4.28
N GLY A 265 -3.11 -10.55 -4.95
CA GLY A 265 -4.33 -10.01 -4.34
C GLY A 265 -4.25 -8.59 -3.77
N VAL A 266 -5.38 -8.13 -3.21
CA VAL A 266 -5.60 -6.77 -2.65
C VAL A 266 -4.62 -6.45 -1.51
N GLN A 267 -4.16 -7.45 -0.77
CA GLN A 267 -3.15 -7.34 0.28
C GLN A 267 -1.79 -6.81 -0.23
N ARG A 268 -1.51 -6.95 -1.53
CA ARG A 268 -0.32 -6.39 -2.20
C ARG A 268 -0.62 -5.14 -3.03
N LYS A 269 -1.85 -4.58 -3.00
CA LYS A 269 -2.07 -3.20 -3.46
C LYS A 269 -1.12 -2.29 -2.66
N ALA A 270 -0.39 -1.44 -3.38
CA ALA A 270 0.69 -0.60 -2.86
C ALA A 270 1.94 -1.34 -2.32
N TYR A 271 2.28 -2.51 -2.90
CA TYR A 271 3.54 -3.24 -2.65
C TYR A 271 3.73 -3.70 -1.21
N GLY A 272 4.83 -4.39 -0.89
CA GLY A 272 5.15 -4.68 0.52
C GLY A 272 4.30 -5.75 1.20
N ASN A 273 4.74 -6.10 2.39
CA ASN A 273 3.98 -6.92 3.33
C ASN A 273 2.84 -6.10 3.95
N ALA A 274 1.80 -6.77 4.44
CA ALA A 274 0.66 -6.13 5.08
C ALA A 274 0.46 -6.65 6.51
N VAL A 275 0.04 -5.75 7.38
CA VAL A 275 -0.52 -6.04 8.70
C VAL A 275 -1.88 -5.38 8.73
N GLN A 276 -2.92 -6.17 8.83
CA GLN A 276 -4.28 -5.72 8.97
C GLN A 276 -4.78 -6.04 10.37
N ILE A 277 -5.34 -5.04 11.03
CA ILE A 277 -5.82 -5.09 12.42
C ILE A 277 -7.33 -4.95 12.35
N LEU A 278 -8.07 -5.92 12.89
CA LEU A 278 -9.53 -5.92 12.94
C LEU A 278 -9.96 -5.81 14.39
N GLU A 279 -10.77 -4.80 14.73
CA GLU A 279 -11.29 -4.62 16.09
C GLU A 279 -12.73 -5.14 16.22
N PHE A 280 -12.97 -5.94 17.24
CA PHE A 280 -14.27 -6.51 17.58
C PHE A 280 -14.77 -6.00 18.94
N GLY A 281 -16.02 -6.30 19.27
CA GLY A 281 -16.65 -5.86 20.53
C GLY A 281 -16.01 -6.47 21.78
N SER A 282 -15.50 -7.70 21.68
CA SER A 282 -14.84 -8.40 22.78
C SER A 282 -13.77 -9.39 22.29
N ALA A 283 -13.00 -9.95 23.22
CA ALA A 283 -12.00 -10.97 22.91
C ALA A 283 -12.63 -12.29 22.42
N GLU A 284 -13.78 -12.64 22.98
CA GLU A 284 -14.55 -13.82 22.58
C GLU A 284 -15.08 -13.68 21.16
N GLU A 285 -15.59 -12.50 20.80
CA GLU A 285 -16.05 -12.21 19.44
C GLU A 285 -14.89 -12.26 18.45
N ALA A 286 -13.74 -11.67 18.79
CA ALA A 286 -12.53 -11.70 17.97
C ALA A 286 -12.02 -13.15 17.74
N SER A 287 -11.89 -13.95 18.80
CA SER A 287 -11.48 -15.36 18.70
C SER A 287 -12.49 -16.18 17.87
N ALA A 288 -13.79 -16.01 18.11
CA ALA A 288 -14.82 -16.71 17.35
C ALA A 288 -14.80 -16.35 15.85
N ALA A 289 -14.62 -15.06 15.52
CA ALA A 289 -14.50 -14.59 14.15
C ALA A 289 -13.24 -15.15 13.48
N ALA A 290 -12.09 -15.10 14.17
CA ALA A 290 -10.83 -15.66 13.67
C ALA A 290 -10.95 -17.16 13.37
N LYS A 291 -11.54 -17.93 14.27
CA LYS A 291 -11.77 -19.37 14.08
C LYS A 291 -12.66 -19.66 12.87
N ARG A 292 -13.77 -18.92 12.69
CA ARG A 292 -14.67 -19.08 11.53
C ARG A 292 -13.99 -18.72 10.22
N MET A 293 -13.19 -17.65 10.20
CA MET A 293 -12.37 -17.28 9.04
C MET A 293 -11.39 -18.40 8.69
N ALA A 294 -10.66 -18.92 9.67
CA ALA A 294 -9.73 -20.03 9.47
C ALA A 294 -10.41 -21.30 8.94
N GLU A 295 -11.57 -21.66 9.47
CA GLU A 295 -12.35 -22.83 9.01
C GLU A 295 -12.84 -22.67 7.57
N THR A 296 -13.36 -21.48 7.22
CA THR A 296 -13.86 -21.18 5.87
C THR A 296 -12.73 -21.24 4.84
N GLU A 297 -11.57 -20.68 5.18
CA GLU A 297 -10.39 -20.65 4.30
C GLU A 297 -9.53 -21.92 4.37
N LYS A 298 -9.97 -22.95 5.12
CA LYS A 298 -9.26 -24.23 5.31
C LYS A 298 -7.81 -24.03 5.78
N ALA A 299 -7.62 -23.08 6.69
CA ALA A 299 -6.32 -22.69 7.21
C ALA A 299 -5.68 -23.79 8.05
N ALA A 300 -4.36 -23.91 7.98
CA ALA A 300 -3.60 -24.79 8.88
C ALA A 300 -3.37 -24.09 10.22
N ARG A 301 -3.26 -24.82 11.33
CA ARG A 301 -2.85 -24.20 12.60
C ARG A 301 -1.38 -23.82 12.55
N LEU A 302 -1.05 -22.67 13.14
CA LEU A 302 0.34 -22.24 13.27
C LEU A 302 1.08 -23.10 14.31
N PRO A 303 2.25 -23.65 13.97
CA PRO A 303 3.10 -24.34 14.93
C PRO A 303 3.94 -23.32 15.71
N SER A 304 3.36 -22.70 16.73
CA SER A 304 4.14 -21.96 17.72
C SER A 304 3.56 -22.20 19.12
N ALA A 305 4.45 -22.44 20.07
CA ALA A 305 4.11 -22.52 21.48
C ALA A 305 3.37 -21.24 21.90
N ASP A 306 2.26 -21.41 22.61
CA ASP A 306 1.55 -20.38 23.39
C ASP A 306 0.40 -19.57 22.74
N GLY A 307 -0.18 -19.93 21.58
CA GLY A 307 -1.36 -19.18 21.09
C GLY A 307 -2.23 -19.81 19.99
N GLU A 308 -3.51 -19.37 19.92
CA GLU A 308 -4.44 -19.63 18.82
C GLU A 308 -4.00 -18.84 17.59
N GLY A 309 -3.63 -19.50 16.51
CA GLY A 309 -3.24 -18.85 15.26
C GLY A 309 -3.33 -19.78 14.07
N TRP A 310 -3.57 -19.21 12.89
CA TRP A 310 -3.78 -19.95 11.67
C TRP A 310 -2.97 -19.40 10.51
N GLU A 311 -2.60 -20.29 9.60
CA GLU A 311 -1.90 -20.03 8.37
C GLU A 311 -2.86 -20.29 7.21
N VAL A 312 -3.26 -19.22 6.55
CA VAL A 312 -4.16 -19.22 5.39
C VAL A 312 -3.30 -19.21 4.12
N PRO A 313 -3.33 -20.25 3.27
CA PRO A 313 -2.64 -20.19 1.99
C PRO A 313 -3.29 -19.12 1.10
N TRP A 314 -2.51 -18.38 0.32
CA TRP A 314 -3.13 -17.48 -0.66
C TRP A 314 -3.93 -18.27 -1.69
N PRO A 315 -5.12 -17.79 -2.07
CA PRO A 315 -5.93 -18.45 -3.07
C PRO A 315 -5.12 -18.58 -4.36
N VAL A 316 -5.08 -19.79 -4.90
CA VAL A 316 -4.55 -20.06 -6.23
C VAL A 316 -5.74 -20.02 -7.16
N ASP A 317 -5.78 -19.08 -8.08
CA ASP A 317 -6.64 -19.26 -9.24
C ASP A 317 -6.06 -20.43 -10.03
N ARG A 318 -6.69 -21.61 -9.90
CA ARG A 318 -6.26 -22.84 -10.56
C ARG A 318 -6.61 -22.74 -12.04
N SER A 319 -5.90 -21.88 -12.76
CA SER A 319 -5.83 -21.91 -14.22
C SER A 319 -4.77 -22.92 -14.65
N GLU A 320 -4.81 -23.39 -15.91
CA GLU A 320 -3.86 -24.34 -16.50
C GLU A 320 -2.38 -23.93 -16.40
N THR A 321 -2.07 -22.72 -15.93
CA THR A 321 -0.72 -22.16 -15.85
C THR A 321 -0.21 -21.89 -14.44
N VAL A 322 -1.04 -22.05 -13.39
CA VAL A 322 -0.68 -21.70 -12.00
C VAL A 322 -1.13 -22.77 -11.01
N ASP A 323 -0.19 -23.63 -10.61
CA ASP A 323 -0.45 -24.81 -9.75
C ASP A 323 0.02 -24.66 -8.28
N ARG A 324 0.59 -23.52 -7.86
CA ARG A 324 1.14 -23.33 -6.50
C ARG A 324 0.71 -22.00 -5.88
N SER A 325 0.44 -22.02 -4.57
CA SER A 325 0.21 -20.82 -3.76
C SER A 325 1.49 -20.00 -3.63
N TYR A 326 1.40 -18.70 -3.92
CA TYR A 326 2.53 -17.77 -3.97
C TYR A 326 2.94 -17.21 -2.59
N GLY A 327 2.22 -17.56 -1.54
CA GLY A 327 2.48 -17.05 -0.20
C GLY A 327 1.37 -17.45 0.77
N LYS A 328 1.47 -16.93 1.98
CA LYS A 328 0.54 -17.26 3.08
C LYS A 328 0.22 -16.00 3.86
N THR A 329 -0.95 -15.99 4.48
CA THR A 329 -1.39 -14.97 5.42
C THR A 329 -1.59 -15.63 6.77
N LEU A 330 -1.10 -14.98 7.81
CA LEU A 330 -1.27 -15.40 9.20
C LEU A 330 -2.49 -14.70 9.79
N LEU A 331 -3.25 -15.44 10.59
CA LEU A 331 -4.44 -14.98 11.30
C LEU A 331 -4.24 -15.26 12.79
N VAL A 332 -4.11 -14.21 13.60
CA VAL A 332 -3.78 -14.31 15.02
C VAL A 332 -4.75 -13.46 15.85
N PRO A 333 -5.68 -14.05 16.61
CA PRO A 333 -6.47 -13.33 17.62
C PRO A 333 -5.56 -12.82 18.74
N ALA A 334 -5.81 -11.58 19.18
CA ALA A 334 -5.05 -10.90 20.23
C ALA A 334 -5.96 -9.93 20.99
N GLY A 335 -6.42 -10.35 22.18
CA GLY A 335 -7.45 -9.60 22.92
C GLY A 335 -8.73 -9.44 22.08
N ARG A 336 -9.26 -8.23 22.01
CA ARG A 336 -10.42 -7.87 21.15
C ARG A 336 -10.07 -7.66 19.67
N TYR A 337 -8.83 -7.95 19.28
CA TYR A 337 -8.34 -7.74 17.93
C TYR A 337 -8.08 -9.07 17.21
N VAL A 338 -8.11 -9.02 15.89
CA VAL A 338 -7.57 -10.07 15.03
C VAL A 338 -6.50 -9.44 14.14
N ILE A 339 -5.30 -10.02 14.15
CA ILE A 339 -4.19 -9.62 13.30
C ILE A 339 -4.15 -10.53 12.08
N VAL A 340 -4.28 -9.93 10.90
CA VAL A 340 -4.16 -10.58 9.59
C VAL A 340 -2.87 -10.09 8.95
N SER A 341 -1.87 -10.93 8.76
CA SER A 341 -0.54 -10.48 8.34
C SER A 341 0.08 -11.33 7.26
N SER A 342 0.73 -10.70 6.28
CA SER A 342 1.59 -11.40 5.32
C SER A 342 3.05 -11.51 5.79
N LEU A 343 3.37 -11.02 6.99
CA LEU A 343 4.70 -11.12 7.57
C LEU A 343 4.96 -12.54 8.10
N PRO A 344 6.23 -12.92 8.33
CA PRO A 344 6.56 -14.19 8.97
C PRO A 344 6.02 -14.28 10.41
N PRO A 345 5.86 -15.52 10.94
CA PRO A 345 5.27 -15.75 12.27
C PRO A 345 5.88 -14.93 13.40
N ALA A 346 7.21 -14.79 13.45
CA ALA A 346 7.89 -14.03 14.50
C ALA A 346 7.48 -12.53 14.52
N ALA A 347 7.47 -11.89 13.35
CA ALA A 347 7.05 -10.49 13.24
C ALA A 347 5.54 -10.32 13.47
N THR A 348 4.71 -11.27 13.02
CA THR A 348 3.28 -11.25 13.33
C THR A 348 3.01 -11.39 14.83
N ALA A 349 3.73 -12.29 15.52
CA ALA A 349 3.62 -12.45 16.96
C ALA A 349 4.03 -11.17 17.71
N GLN A 350 5.09 -10.49 17.26
CA GLN A 350 5.50 -9.20 17.81
C GLN A 350 4.38 -8.15 17.70
N VAL A 351 3.68 -8.08 16.56
CA VAL A 351 2.54 -7.16 16.41
C VAL A 351 1.36 -7.59 17.28
N ALA A 352 1.02 -8.87 17.31
CA ALA A 352 -0.06 -9.39 18.14
C ALA A 352 0.16 -9.10 19.63
N ALA A 353 1.39 -9.18 20.11
CA ALA A 353 1.76 -8.85 21.50
C ALA A 353 1.46 -7.39 21.88
N LEU A 354 1.39 -6.46 20.92
CA LEU A 354 1.04 -5.05 21.16
C LEU A 354 -0.46 -4.82 21.37
N ALA A 355 -1.29 -5.80 20.98
CA ALA A 355 -2.75 -5.73 21.02
C ALA A 355 -3.35 -6.35 22.30
N HIS A 356 -2.51 -6.94 23.16
CA HIS A 356 -2.89 -7.61 24.40
C HIS A 356 -3.00 -6.70 25.62
#